data_AF-A0AAU6AIT2-F1
#
_entry.id   AF-A0AAU6AIT2-F1
#
_cell.length_a   1.000
_cell.length_b   1.000
_cell.length_c   1.000
_cell.angle_alpha   90.00
_cell.angle_beta   90.00
_cell.angle_gamma   90.00
#
_symmetry.space_group_name_H-M   'P 1'
#
loop_
_entity.id
_entity.type
_entity.pdbx_description
1 polymer ?
#
loop_
_entity_poly.entity_id
_entity_poly.type
_entity_poly.pdbx_seq_one_letter_code
_entity_poly.pdbx_strand_id
1 'polypeptide(L)'
;MNQIPTSPSSPVASTGSSASAAEQPAPPVDFVLAGRAVSTGAHIAGLILAAQLDTVGTPRKLPRDLFPGVDPAVVQEIWDRAMVVGVRAGQLMAAPRFNRDRLARLQGELAEAGFHAMGGMAGRSRVVAERAPEWHPGDGEIAREH
;
A
#
# COMPACT_ATOMS: atom_id res chain seq x y z
N MET A 1 -74.06 11.20 -35.71
CA MET A 1 -74.01 12.65 -35.42
C MET A 1 -73.37 12.83 -34.05
N ASN A 2 -72.15 13.39 -33.99
CA ASN A 2 -71.57 14.25 -32.95
C ASN A 2 -70.04 14.09 -32.92
N GLN A 3 -69.37 15.01 -33.63
CA GLN A 3 -67.98 15.41 -33.39
C GLN A 3 -67.92 16.45 -32.25
N ILE A 4 -66.70 16.74 -31.75
CA ILE A 4 -66.14 17.97 -31.12
C ILE A 4 -65.20 17.56 -29.94
N PRO A 5 -64.00 18.16 -29.71
CA PRO A 5 -62.88 18.51 -30.59
C PRO A 5 -61.50 18.11 -29.98
N THR A 6 -60.42 18.50 -30.65
CA THR A 6 -58.98 18.30 -30.37
C THR A 6 -58.38 19.12 -29.20
N SER A 7 -57.42 18.57 -28.44
CA SER A 7 -56.08 19.16 -28.16
C SER A 7 -55.15 18.23 -27.35
N PRO A 8 -53.81 18.30 -27.52
CA PRO A 8 -52.86 17.33 -27.00
C PRO A 8 -52.31 17.74 -25.62
N SER A 9 -52.23 16.81 -24.67
CA SER A 9 -51.41 16.97 -23.47
C SER A 9 -50.21 16.05 -23.55
N SER A 10 -49.04 16.68 -23.64
CA SER A 10 -47.70 16.10 -23.69
C SER A 10 -47.44 15.07 -22.59
N PRO A 11 -46.56 14.08 -22.83
CA PRO A 11 -46.21 13.09 -21.82
C PRO A 11 -45.41 13.77 -20.71
N VAL A 12 -45.86 13.60 -19.46
CA VAL A 12 -45.02 13.84 -18.29
C VAL A 12 -43.84 12.89 -18.40
N ALA A 13 -42.66 13.46 -18.66
CA ALA A 13 -41.40 12.77 -18.53
C ALA A 13 -41.24 12.34 -17.07
N SER A 14 -41.51 11.06 -16.80
CA SER A 14 -41.03 10.41 -15.59
C SER A 14 -39.51 10.43 -15.65
N THR A 15 -38.91 11.42 -14.99
CA THR A 15 -37.46 11.47 -14.75
C THR A 15 -37.12 10.30 -13.84
N GLY A 16 -36.83 9.16 -14.46
CA GLY A 16 -36.18 8.04 -13.81
C GLY A 16 -34.84 8.52 -13.29
N SER A 17 -34.76 8.81 -11.99
CA SER A 17 -33.51 8.95 -11.27
C SER A 17 -32.91 7.57 -11.05
N SER A 18 -32.53 6.90 -12.14
CA SER A 18 -31.44 5.92 -12.09
C SER A 18 -30.18 6.71 -12.41
N ALA A 19 -29.58 7.31 -11.38
CA ALA A 19 -28.15 7.57 -11.44
C ALA A 19 -27.53 6.20 -11.71
N SER A 20 -27.11 5.96 -12.96
CA SER A 20 -26.33 4.78 -13.25
C SER A 20 -25.12 4.90 -12.33
N ALA A 21 -24.96 3.92 -11.44
CA ALA A 21 -23.67 3.66 -10.85
C ALA A 21 -22.74 3.59 -12.06
N ALA A 22 -21.92 4.62 -12.25
CA ALA A 22 -21.04 4.70 -13.39
C ALA A 22 -20.21 3.42 -13.35
N GLU A 23 -20.49 2.52 -14.29
CA GLU A 23 -19.85 1.21 -14.34
C GLU A 23 -18.36 1.49 -14.49
N GLN A 24 -17.62 1.27 -13.41
CA GLN A 24 -16.19 1.56 -13.42
C GLN A 24 -15.60 0.72 -14.55
N PRO A 25 -14.85 1.34 -15.47
CA PRO A 25 -14.30 0.61 -16.59
C PRO A 25 -13.47 -0.56 -16.04
N ALA A 26 -13.81 -1.78 -16.46
CA ALA A 26 -13.11 -2.97 -16.02
C ALA A 26 -11.60 -2.77 -16.25
N PRO A 27 -10.74 -3.11 -15.26
CA PRO A 27 -9.31 -2.97 -15.43
C PRO A 27 -8.87 -3.76 -16.66
N PRO A 28 -7.93 -3.24 -17.48
CA PRO A 28 -7.45 -3.97 -18.64
C PRO A 28 -6.93 -5.34 -18.21
N VAL A 29 -7.25 -6.38 -18.98
CA VAL A 29 -6.94 -7.79 -18.66
C VAL A 29 -5.46 -7.98 -18.29
N ASP A 30 -4.56 -7.25 -18.95
CA ASP A 30 -3.12 -7.27 -18.67
C ASP A 30 -2.78 -6.85 -17.23
N PHE A 31 -3.45 -5.83 -16.68
CA PHE A 31 -3.25 -5.41 -15.29
C PHE A 31 -3.73 -6.47 -14.30
N VAL A 32 -4.84 -7.15 -14.62
CA VAL A 32 -5.35 -8.25 -13.78
C VAL A 32 -4.40 -9.43 -13.80
N LEU A 33 -3.88 -9.80 -14.98
CA LEU A 33 -2.92 -10.89 -15.13
C LEU A 33 -1.58 -10.55 -14.44
N ALA A 34 -1.09 -9.33 -14.59
CA ALA A 34 0.11 -8.85 -13.89
C ALA A 34 -0.08 -8.89 -12.37
N GLY A 35 -1.23 -8.41 -11.87
CA GLY A 35 -1.56 -8.47 -10.44
C GLY A 35 -1.61 -9.90 -9.91
N ARG A 36 -2.18 -10.84 -10.68
CA ARG A 36 -2.16 -12.27 -10.34
C ARG A 36 -0.74 -12.84 -10.32
N ALA A 37 0.09 -12.52 -11.32
CA ALA A 37 1.48 -12.98 -11.34
C ALA A 37 2.27 -12.49 -10.11
N VAL A 38 2.09 -11.21 -9.73
CA VAL A 38 2.70 -10.65 -8.51
C VAL A 38 2.19 -11.36 -7.26
N SER A 39 0.87 -11.57 -7.13
CA SER A 39 0.28 -12.26 -5.98
C SER A 39 0.75 -13.71 -5.87
N THR A 40 0.81 -14.45 -6.98
CA THR A 40 1.31 -15.83 -7.01
C THR A 40 2.79 -15.86 -6.67
N GLY A 41 3.59 -14.93 -7.20
CA GLY A 41 5.01 -14.80 -6.85
C GLY A 41 5.22 -14.55 -5.36
N ALA A 42 4.44 -13.64 -4.77
CA ALA A 42 4.48 -13.38 -3.34
C ALA A 42 4.09 -14.61 -2.50
N HIS A 43 3.09 -15.37 -2.94
CA HIS A 43 2.69 -16.62 -2.27
C HIS A 43 3.80 -17.67 -2.29
N ILE A 44 4.41 -17.92 -3.46
CA ILE A 44 5.52 -18.88 -3.60
C ILE A 44 6.73 -18.44 -2.77
N ALA A 45 7.06 -17.14 -2.78
CA ALA A 45 8.13 -16.60 -1.94
C ALA A 45 7.85 -16.85 -0.45
N GLY A 46 6.60 -16.70 -0.01
CA GLY A 46 6.18 -17.04 1.35
C GLY A 46 6.39 -18.51 1.70
N LEU A 47 6.07 -19.44 0.78
CA LEU A 47 6.30 -20.87 0.97
C LEU A 47 7.80 -21.22 1.06
N ILE A 48 8.63 -20.59 0.22
CA ILE A 48 10.09 -20.78 0.25
C ILE A 48 10.65 -20.29 1.60
N LEU A 49 10.24 -19.10 2.06
CA LEU A 49 10.67 -18.57 3.36
C LEU A 49 10.22 -19.46 4.53
N ALA A 50 9.00 -20.01 4.46
CA ALA A 50 8.51 -20.94 5.47
C ALA A 50 9.35 -22.23 5.51
N ALA A 51 9.66 -22.80 4.34
CA ALA A 51 10.51 -23.99 4.24
C ALA A 51 11.94 -23.73 4.73
N GLN A 52 12.53 -22.58 4.40
CA GLN A 52 13.83 -22.18 4.93
C GLN A 52 13.81 -22.04 6.45
N LEU A 53 12.74 -21.46 7.01
CA LEU A 53 12.62 -21.34 8.45
C LEU A 53 12.48 -22.70 9.14
N ASP A 54 11.74 -23.62 8.53
CA ASP A 54 11.59 -25.00 9.00
C ASP A 54 12.92 -25.75 9.03
N THR A 55 13.77 -25.58 8.00
CA THR A 55 15.08 -26.23 7.95
C THR A 55 16.07 -25.69 8.98
N VAL A 56 16.09 -24.38 9.24
CA VAL A 56 17.00 -23.78 10.24
C VAL A 56 16.43 -23.80 11.67
N GLY A 57 15.12 -23.99 11.82
CA GLY A 57 14.38 -24.20 13.07
C GLY A 57 14.14 -22.95 13.93
N THR A 58 14.78 -21.81 13.66
CA THR A 58 14.47 -20.53 14.34
C THR A 58 14.91 -19.33 13.52
N PRO A 59 14.16 -18.20 13.53
CA PRO A 59 14.51 -17.02 12.75
C PRO A 59 15.89 -16.46 13.09
N ARG A 60 16.36 -16.66 14.33
CA ARG A 60 17.67 -16.17 14.79
C ARG A 60 18.85 -16.88 14.10
N LYS A 61 18.65 -18.09 13.57
CA LYS A 61 19.70 -18.84 12.86
C LYS A 61 19.74 -18.52 11.36
N LEU A 62 18.64 -18.01 10.81
CA LEU A 62 18.49 -17.70 9.39
C LEU A 62 19.62 -16.85 8.81
N PRO A 63 20.16 -15.80 9.49
CA PRO A 63 21.21 -14.99 8.90
C PRO A 63 22.50 -15.79 8.65
N ARG A 64 22.83 -16.71 9.56
CA ARG A 64 24.03 -17.55 9.41
C ARG A 64 23.91 -18.53 8.25
N ASP A 65 22.69 -19.03 8.01
CA ASP A 65 22.39 -19.95 6.91
C ASP A 65 22.42 -19.23 5.56
N LEU A 66 21.91 -17.99 5.49
CA LEU A 66 21.86 -17.18 4.26
C LEU A 66 23.22 -16.62 3.82
N PHE A 67 24.19 -16.47 4.74
CA PHE A 67 25.50 -15.88 4.46
C PHE A 67 26.66 -16.84 4.82
N PRO A 68 26.74 -18.02 4.17
CA PRO A 68 27.78 -19.00 4.45
C PRO A 68 29.12 -18.46 3.91
N GLY A 69 30.02 -18.05 4.82
CA GLY A 69 31.33 -17.49 4.46
C GLY A 69 31.58 -16.07 4.97
N VAL A 70 30.58 -15.44 5.58
CA VAL A 70 30.78 -14.22 6.37
C VAL A 70 30.91 -14.60 7.84
N ASP A 71 31.72 -13.88 8.60
CA ASP A 71 31.84 -14.07 10.05
C ASP A 71 30.43 -14.04 10.70
N PRO A 72 29.99 -15.14 11.37
CA PRO A 72 28.68 -15.21 11.99
C PRO A 72 28.40 -14.12 13.02
N ALA A 73 29.43 -13.57 13.67
CA ALA A 73 29.26 -12.46 14.62
C ALA A 73 28.86 -11.17 13.90
N VAL A 74 29.54 -10.85 12.79
CA VAL A 74 29.26 -9.68 11.95
C VAL A 74 27.88 -9.76 11.33
N VAL A 75 27.51 -10.93 10.78
CA VAL A 75 26.18 -11.15 10.20
C VAL A 75 25.09 -10.95 11.24
N GLN A 76 25.29 -11.47 12.46
CA GLN A 76 24.30 -11.31 13.53
C GLN A 76 24.15 -9.86 13.97
N GLU A 77 25.25 -9.11 14.10
CA GLU A 77 25.23 -7.69 14.47
C GLU A 77 24.45 -6.85 13.43
N ILE A 78 24.74 -7.06 12.15
CA ILE A 78 24.04 -6.38 11.04
C ILE A 78 22.56 -6.73 11.06
N TRP A 79 22.24 -8.01 11.22
CA TRP A 79 20.85 -8.48 11.25
C TRP A 79 20.05 -7.88 12.41
N ASP A 80 20.60 -7.90 13.62
CA ASP A 80 19.95 -7.36 14.80
C ASP A 80 19.71 -5.85 14.64
N ARG A 81 20.68 -5.11 14.04
CA ARG A 81 20.49 -3.69 13.70
C ARG A 81 19.42 -3.49 12.64
N ALA A 82 19.40 -4.31 11.59
CA ALA A 82 18.43 -4.23 10.51
C ALA A 82 16.99 -4.46 11.01
N MET A 83 16.80 -5.37 11.97
CA MET A 83 15.49 -5.59 12.60
C MET A 83 14.97 -4.34 13.33
N VAL A 84 15.82 -3.66 14.08
CA VAL A 84 15.44 -2.40 14.74
C VAL A 84 15.08 -1.32 13.71
N VAL A 85 15.83 -1.24 12.60
CA VAL A 85 15.53 -0.32 11.49
C VAL A 85 14.19 -0.67 10.85
N GLY A 86 13.92 -1.95 10.60
CA GLY A 86 12.65 -2.44 10.02
C GLY A 86 11.44 -2.09 10.89
N VAL A 87 11.51 -2.32 12.21
CA VAL A 87 10.44 -1.93 13.14
C VAL A 87 10.20 -0.42 13.10
N ARG A 88 11.26 0.39 13.12
CA ARG A 88 11.15 1.85 13.03
C ARG A 88 10.57 2.31 11.69
N ALA A 89 10.96 1.68 10.59
CA ALA A 89 10.38 1.95 9.28
C ALA A 89 8.89 1.60 9.25
N GLY A 90 8.48 0.47 9.82
CA GLY A 90 7.08 0.10 9.99
C GLY A 90 6.27 1.15 10.77
N GLN A 91 6.82 1.66 11.87
CA GLN A 91 6.20 2.75 12.64
C GLN A 91 6.05 4.05 11.82
N LEU A 92 7.05 4.39 11.00
CA LEU A 92 6.98 5.55 10.11
C LEU A 92 5.90 5.36 9.02
N MET A 93 5.76 4.15 8.48
CA MET A 93 4.76 3.81 7.46
C MET A 93 3.34 3.77 8.03
N ALA A 94 3.14 3.28 9.25
CA ALA A 94 1.82 3.18 9.87
C ALA A 94 1.22 4.55 10.24
N ALA A 95 2.08 5.54 10.48
CA ALA A 95 1.68 6.88 10.92
C ALA A 95 2.42 7.98 10.13
N PRO A 96 2.29 8.05 8.79
CA PRO A 96 3.14 8.92 7.97
C PRO A 96 2.97 10.40 8.35
N ARG A 97 1.72 10.83 8.56
CA ARG A 97 1.36 12.21 8.90
C ARG A 97 1.97 12.71 10.21
N PHE A 98 2.08 11.84 11.21
CA PHE A 98 2.61 12.20 12.54
C PHE A 98 4.14 12.24 12.55
N ASN A 99 4.80 11.83 11.47
CA ASN A 99 6.25 11.77 11.35
C ASN A 99 6.83 12.78 10.36
N ARG A 100 6.05 13.77 9.90
CA ARG A 100 6.50 14.79 8.93
C ARG A 100 7.75 15.54 9.39
N ASP A 101 7.72 16.09 10.61
CA ASP A 101 8.85 16.84 11.17
C ASP A 101 10.06 15.94 11.40
N ARG A 102 9.81 14.69 11.81
CA ARG A 102 10.85 13.68 11.96
C ARG A 102 11.51 13.35 10.61
N LEU A 103 10.74 13.20 9.53
CA LEU A 103 11.27 12.95 8.19
C LEU A 103 12.03 14.17 7.65
N ALA A 104 11.57 15.39 7.93
CA ALA A 104 12.29 16.62 7.57
C ALA A 104 13.65 16.72 8.27
N ARG A 105 13.69 16.42 9.58
CA ARG A 105 14.96 16.35 10.33
C ARG A 105 15.90 15.29 9.77
N LEU A 106 15.40 14.07 9.52
CA LEU A 106 16.21 12.98 8.96
C LEU A 106 16.74 13.30 7.55
N GLN A 107 15.94 13.98 6.72
CA GLN A 107 16.41 14.49 5.43
C GLN A 107 17.57 15.47 5.61
N GLY A 108 17.47 16.41 6.55
CA GLY A 108 18.54 17.36 6.87
C GLY A 108 19.82 16.67 7.34
N GLU A 109 19.70 15.78 8.33
CA GLU A 109 20.83 15.00 8.86
C GLU A 109 21.55 14.18 7.78
N LEU A 110 20.78 13.55 6.86
CA LEU A 110 21.36 12.79 5.74
C LEU A 110 22.06 13.71 4.73
N ALA A 111 21.51 14.89 4.45
CA ALA A 111 22.12 15.84 3.54
C ALA A 111 23.41 16.43 4.12
N GLU A 112 23.42 16.78 5.40
CA GLU A 112 24.61 17.28 6.12
C GLU A 112 25.74 16.25 6.16
N ALA A 113 25.40 14.97 6.31
CA ALA A 113 26.37 13.87 6.27
C ALA A 113 26.84 13.50 4.83
N GLY A 114 26.38 14.21 3.79
CA GLY A 114 26.77 13.97 2.39
C GLY A 114 25.97 12.88 1.67
N PHE A 115 24.98 12.26 2.33
CA PHE A 115 24.11 11.23 1.74
C PHE A 115 22.92 11.84 0.98
N HIS A 116 23.20 12.75 0.04
CA HIS A 116 22.17 13.54 -0.65
C HIS A 116 21.08 12.70 -1.34
N ALA A 117 21.44 11.59 -1.97
CA ALA A 117 20.47 10.68 -2.61
C ALA A 117 19.49 10.07 -1.58
N MET A 118 19.99 9.72 -0.40
CA MET A 118 19.18 9.19 0.70
C MET A 118 18.30 10.27 1.31
N GLY A 119 18.85 11.48 1.50
CA GLY A 119 18.06 12.65 1.91
C GLY A 119 16.91 12.94 0.94
N GLY A 120 17.17 12.87 -0.37
CA GLY A 120 16.13 13.02 -1.40
C GLY A 120 15.05 11.93 -1.35
N MET A 121 15.40 10.68 -1.01
CA MET A 121 14.42 9.62 -0.78
C MET A 121 13.55 9.88 0.45
N ALA A 122 14.15 10.29 1.57
CA ALA A 122 13.40 10.68 2.77
C ALA A 122 12.44 11.87 2.49
N GLY A 123 12.88 12.85 1.70
CA GLY A 123 12.05 13.97 1.27
C GLY A 123 10.86 13.53 0.40
N ARG A 124 11.04 12.57 -0.50
CA ARG A 124 9.92 11.97 -1.26
C ARG A 124 8.92 11.28 -0.34
N SER A 125 9.39 10.51 0.65
CA SER A 125 8.51 9.87 1.64
C SER A 125 7.72 10.91 2.46
N ARG A 126 8.31 12.06 2.77
CA ARG A 126 7.62 13.18 3.43
C ARG A 126 6.47 13.72 2.57
N VAL A 127 6.70 13.96 1.27
CA VAL A 127 5.66 14.44 0.34
C VAL A 127 4.50 13.45 0.22
N VAL A 128 4.80 12.15 0.23
CA VAL A 128 3.76 11.10 0.25
C VAL A 128 2.99 11.14 1.58
N ALA A 129 3.67 11.30 2.72
CA ALA A 129 3.05 11.45 4.03
C ALA A 129 2.21 12.74 4.17
N GLU A 130 2.53 13.78 3.40
CA GLU A 130 1.76 15.01 3.31
C GLU A 130 0.43 14.82 2.56
N ARG A 131 0.44 13.95 1.54
CA ARG A 131 -0.69 13.69 0.63
C ARG A 131 -1.54 12.48 1.02
N ALA A 132 -1.12 11.70 2.02
CA ALA A 132 -1.86 10.53 2.46
C ALA A 132 -3.28 10.94 2.93
N PRO A 133 -4.35 10.33 2.39
CA PRO A 133 -5.72 10.68 2.77
C PRO A 133 -5.95 10.45 4.27
N GLU A 134 -6.83 11.25 4.88
CA GLU A 134 -7.34 11.04 6.23
C GLU A 134 -8.16 9.74 6.25
N TRP A 135 -7.50 8.59 6.27
CA TRP A 135 -8.21 7.35 6.54
C TRP A 135 -8.66 7.36 8.00
N HIS A 136 -9.97 7.52 8.22
CA HIS A 136 -10.61 7.37 9.52
C HIS A 136 -11.08 5.91 9.65
N PRO A 137 -10.87 5.24 10.80
CA PRO A 137 -11.28 3.84 10.99
C PRO A 137 -12.78 3.56 10.76
N GLY A 138 -13.65 4.57 10.65
CA GLY A 138 -15.07 4.44 10.34
C GLY A 138 -15.43 4.30 8.85
N ASP A 139 -14.51 4.58 7.92
CA ASP A 139 -14.82 4.62 6.47
C ASP A 139 -14.89 3.22 5.82
N GLY A 140 -14.65 2.16 6.61
CA GLY A 140 -14.69 0.76 6.17
C GLY A 140 -15.93 -0.04 6.60
N GLU A 141 -16.79 0.51 7.47
CA GLU A 141 -17.97 -0.21 7.98
C GLU A 141 -19.26 0.02 7.18
N ILE A 142 -19.38 1.11 6.44
CA ILE A 142 -20.65 1.44 5.74
C ILE A 142 -20.80 0.72 4.38
N ALA A 143 -19.74 0.09 3.86
CA ALA A 143 -19.77 -0.57 2.54
C ALA A 143 -20.17 -2.06 2.56
N ARG A 144 -20.51 -2.64 3.73
CA ARG A 144 -20.94 -4.05 3.86
C ARG A 144 -22.36 -4.27 4.35
N GLU A 145 -23.16 -3.22 4.47
CA GLU A 145 -24.59 -3.36 4.73
C GLU A 145 -25.36 -2.67 3.61
N HIS A 146 -25.77 -3.46 2.62
CA HIS A 146 -27.08 -3.49 1.95
C HIS A 146 -27.01 -4.35 0.68
#